data_AF-A0A0F8XJY9-F1
#
_entry.id   AF-A0A0F8XJY9-F1
#
_cell.length_a   1.000
_cell.length_b   1.000
_cell.length_c   1.000
_cell.angle_alpha   90.00
_cell.angle_beta   90.00
_cell.angle_gamma   90.00
#
_symmetry.space_group_name_H-M   'P 1'
#
loop_
_entity.id
_entity.type
_entity.pdbx_description
1 polymer ?
#
loop_
_entity_poly.entity_id
_entity_poly.type
_entity_poly.pdbx_seq_one_letter_code
_entity_poly.pdbx_strand_id
1 'polypeptide(L)'
;MAFHITGTPVLAISSSINRNDKEIIERMREYVSLHTNDPKEIEIMLETFKKPWNILNYFSKTMKTDFNSIGMSLDWRREFTTGDLIYNKFIEWQYLHLKERGYIEKGEYPILYCPQDNNAVGEDDISSGDELDLSINEYVC
;
A
#
# COMPACT_ATOMS: atom_id res chain seq x y z
N MET A 1 -10.96 5.21 14.21
CA MET A 1 -9.68 5.24 13.47
C MET A 1 -9.77 4.21 12.36
N ALA A 2 -9.14 4.44 11.21
CA ALA A 2 -9.14 3.50 10.09
C ALA A 2 -7.76 3.45 9.45
N PHE A 3 -7.46 2.38 8.73
CA PHE A 3 -6.19 2.20 8.03
C PHE A 3 -6.40 2.32 6.53
N HIS A 4 -5.67 3.23 5.90
CA HIS A 4 -5.64 3.36 4.45
C HIS A 4 -4.64 2.37 3.88
N ILE A 5 -5.15 1.38 3.14
CA ILE A 5 -4.35 0.29 2.56
C ILE A 5 -4.49 0.20 1.05
N THR A 6 -5.30 1.08 0.45
CA THR A 6 -5.51 1.12 -0.99
C THR A 6 -4.31 1.78 -1.65
N GLY A 7 -3.70 1.08 -2.59
CA GLY A 7 -2.52 1.56 -3.31
C GLY A 7 -1.56 0.42 -3.63
N THR A 8 -0.60 0.75 -4.46
CA THR A 8 0.45 -0.10 -5.01
C THR A 8 1.74 -0.20 -4.18
N PRO A 9 2.10 0.73 -3.26
CA PRO A 9 3.37 0.63 -2.52
C PRO A 9 3.56 -0.66 -1.72
N VAL A 10 2.48 -1.18 -1.13
CA VAL A 10 2.53 -2.44 -0.36
C VAL A 10 2.75 -3.65 -1.29
N LEU A 11 2.16 -3.61 -2.48
CA LEU A 11 2.41 -4.60 -3.52
C LEU A 11 3.85 -4.51 -4.01
N ALA A 12 4.39 -3.30 -4.18
CA ALA A 12 5.77 -3.06 -4.58
C ALA A 12 6.77 -3.61 -3.55
N ILE A 13 6.57 -3.36 -2.25
CA ILE A 13 7.40 -3.93 -1.18
C ILE A 13 7.35 -5.46 -1.23
N SER A 14 6.15 -6.04 -1.32
CA SER A 14 5.98 -7.50 -1.37
C SER A 14 6.65 -8.11 -2.61
N SER A 15 6.53 -7.46 -3.77
CA SER A 15 7.20 -7.86 -5.01
C SER A 15 8.72 -7.78 -4.88
N SER A 16 9.27 -6.72 -4.30
CA SER A 16 10.71 -6.56 -4.07
C SER A 16 11.26 -7.62 -3.11
N ILE A 17 10.53 -7.98 -2.05
CA ILE A 17 10.91 -9.09 -1.17
C ILE A 17 10.92 -10.42 -1.94
N ASN A 18 9.91 -10.68 -2.78
CA ASN A 18 9.90 -11.88 -3.64
C ASN A 18 11.08 -11.91 -4.62
N ARG A 19 11.57 -10.76 -5.07
CA ARG A 19 12.75 -10.61 -5.93
C ARG A 19 14.08 -10.65 -5.15
N ASN A 20 14.06 -10.84 -3.83
CA ASN A 20 15.24 -10.81 -2.95
C ASN A 20 16.00 -9.48 -3.01
N ASP A 21 15.26 -8.37 -3.12
CA ASP A 21 15.82 -7.03 -3.04
C ASP A 21 16.40 -6.77 -1.64
N LYS A 22 17.73 -6.66 -1.56
CA LYS A 22 18.46 -6.53 -0.29
C LYS A 22 18.14 -5.24 0.44
N GLU A 23 17.95 -4.13 -0.28
CA GLU A 23 17.71 -2.84 0.33
C GLU A 23 16.33 -2.82 1.00
N ILE A 24 15.31 -3.31 0.29
CA ILE A 24 13.95 -3.40 0.83
C ILE A 24 13.88 -4.39 1.99
N ILE A 25 14.55 -5.54 1.89
CA ILE A 25 14.59 -6.53 2.99
C ILE A 25 15.23 -5.93 4.24
N GLU A 26 16.36 -5.22 4.09
CA GLU A 26 17.04 -4.61 5.23
C GLU A 26 16.21 -3.48 5.86
N ARG A 27 15.55 -2.65 5.05
CA ARG A 27 14.64 -1.62 5.55
C ARG A 27 13.45 -2.22 6.32
N MET A 28 12.85 -3.29 5.80
CA MET A 28 11.77 -3.98 6.51
C MET A 28 12.27 -4.65 7.79
N ARG A 29 13.49 -5.20 7.79
CA ARG A 29 14.14 -5.75 8.98
C ARG A 29 14.29 -4.69 10.06
N GLU A 30 14.78 -3.51 9.69
CA GLU A 30 14.90 -2.37 10.60
C GLU A 30 13.54 -2.04 11.24
N TYR A 31 12.49 -1.88 10.43
CA TYR A 31 11.16 -1.57 10.95
C TYR A 31 10.59 -2.63 11.88
N VAL A 32 10.76 -3.93 11.55
CA VAL A 32 10.29 -5.01 12.42
C VAL A 32 11.10 -5.07 13.72
N SER A 33 12.40 -4.77 13.66
CA SER A 33 13.29 -4.78 14.82
C SER A 33 12.94 -3.73 15.88
N LEU A 34 12.19 -2.68 15.51
CA LEU A 34 11.68 -1.67 16.46
C LEU A 34 10.66 -2.25 17.46
N HIS A 35 10.04 -3.37 17.12
CA HIS A 35 8.95 -3.97 17.91
C HIS A 35 9.26 -5.38 18.43
N THR A 36 10.28 -6.06 17.90
CA THR A 36 10.80 -7.33 18.45
C THR A 36 12.32 -7.40 18.34
N ASN A 37 12.96 -7.91 19.40
CA ASN A 37 14.41 -8.09 19.46
C ASN A 37 14.86 -9.52 19.15
N ASP A 38 13.93 -10.47 18.89
CA ASP A 38 14.29 -11.86 18.55
C ASP A 38 14.62 -11.97 17.06
N PRO A 39 15.90 -12.27 16.70
CA PRO A 39 16.29 -12.43 15.30
C PRO A 39 15.47 -13.48 14.55
N LYS A 40 15.04 -14.55 15.23
CA LYS A 40 14.26 -15.62 14.59
C LYS A 40 12.85 -15.15 14.22
N GLU A 41 12.21 -14.39 15.10
CA GLU A 41 10.90 -13.81 14.82
C GLU A 41 10.97 -12.82 13.66
N ILE A 42 12.02 -12.00 13.59
CA ILE A 42 12.23 -11.05 12.49
C ILE A 42 12.29 -11.79 11.16
N GLU A 43 13.11 -12.84 11.04
CA GLU A 43 13.19 -13.62 9.78
C GLU A 43 11.86 -14.25 9.39
N ILE A 44 11.14 -14.84 10.37
CA ILE A 44 9.83 -15.43 10.11
C ILE A 44 8.86 -14.38 9.57
N MET A 45 8.83 -13.19 10.19
CA MET A 45 7.97 -12.09 9.77
C MET A 45 8.31 -11.59 8.36
N LEU A 46 9.60 -11.36 8.07
CA LEU A 46 10.05 -10.93 6.75
C LEU A 46 9.70 -11.94 5.65
N GLU A 47 9.81 -13.24 5.93
CA GLU A 47 9.37 -14.28 4.99
C GLU A 47 7.87 -14.20 4.70
N THR A 48 7.06 -13.85 5.70
CA THR A 48 5.61 -13.69 5.50
C THR A 48 5.25 -12.47 4.64
N PHE A 49 6.11 -11.45 4.56
CA PHE A 49 5.87 -10.22 3.81
C PHE A 49 5.91 -10.40 2.28
N LYS A 50 6.31 -11.59 1.80
CA LYS A 50 6.05 -12.04 0.43
C LYS A 50 4.56 -12.06 0.05
N LYS A 51 3.67 -12.00 1.04
CA LYS A 51 2.23 -11.78 0.86
C LYS A 51 1.87 -10.35 1.30
N PRO A 52 1.31 -9.50 0.43
CA PRO A 52 1.00 -8.10 0.74
C PRO A 52 0.12 -7.91 1.98
N TRP A 53 -0.90 -8.76 2.15
CA TRP A 53 -1.79 -8.72 3.30
C TRP A 53 -1.09 -8.90 4.65
N ASN A 54 0.03 -9.63 4.70
CA ASN A 54 0.77 -9.82 5.93
C ASN A 54 1.51 -8.54 6.34
N ILE A 55 2.01 -7.77 5.38
CA ILE A 55 2.59 -6.43 5.61
C ILE A 55 1.51 -5.53 6.24
N LEU A 56 0.34 -5.45 5.60
CA LEU A 56 -0.78 -4.62 6.06
C LEU A 56 -1.23 -4.98 7.47
N ASN A 57 -1.44 -6.27 7.72
CA ASN A 57 -1.92 -6.76 9.02
C ASN A 57 -0.89 -6.52 10.12
N TYR A 58 0.39 -6.69 9.82
CA TYR A 58 1.47 -6.40 10.76
C TYR A 58 1.48 -4.92 11.13
N PHE A 59 1.64 -4.03 10.14
CA PHE A 59 1.78 -2.60 10.41
C PHE A 59 0.50 -1.98 11.00
N SER A 60 -0.69 -2.40 10.57
CA SER A 60 -1.95 -1.89 11.17
C SER A 60 -2.05 -2.26 12.65
N LYS A 61 -1.68 -3.50 13.01
CA LYS A 61 -1.68 -3.96 14.41
C LYS A 61 -0.62 -3.25 15.25
N THR A 62 0.56 -3.04 14.69
CA THR A 62 1.65 -2.31 15.32
C THR A 62 1.26 -0.86 15.57
N MET A 63 0.78 -0.14 14.54
CA MET A 63 0.30 1.24 14.67
C MET A 63 -0.82 1.38 15.69
N LYS A 64 -1.76 0.43 15.75
CA LYS A 64 -2.80 0.42 16.79
C LYS A 64 -2.19 0.30 18.20
N THR A 65 -1.16 -0.52 18.36
CA THR A 65 -0.45 -0.67 19.64
C THR A 65 0.26 0.63 20.01
N ASP A 66 0.93 1.26 19.04
CA ASP A 66 1.64 2.53 19.25
C ASP A 66 0.68 3.68 19.57
N PHE A 67 -0.44 3.80 18.87
CA PHE A 67 -1.44 4.82 19.17
C PHE A 67 -2.05 4.65 20.56
N ASN A 68 -2.22 3.41 21.03
CA ASN A 68 -2.64 3.14 22.39
C ASN A 68 -1.56 3.48 23.42
N SER A 69 -0.28 3.21 23.12
CA SER A 69 0.83 3.45 24.05
C SER A 69 1.07 4.94 24.30
N ILE A 70 0.83 5.79 23.30
CA ILE A 70 0.93 7.26 23.44
C ILE A 70 -0.36 7.90 23.98
N GLY A 71 -1.38 7.11 24.34
CA GLY A 71 -2.60 7.60 24.97
C GLY A 71 -3.60 8.29 24.04
N MET A 72 -3.59 7.99 22.73
CA MET A 72 -4.61 8.55 21.83
C MET A 72 -6.00 8.01 22.19
N SER A 73 -6.95 8.92 22.41
CA SER A 73 -8.35 8.59 22.75
C SER A 73 -9.17 8.20 21.51
N LEU A 74 -8.79 7.11 20.85
CA LEU A 74 -9.41 6.62 19.62
C LEU A 74 -10.53 5.61 19.92
N ASP A 75 -11.69 5.76 19.25
CA ASP A 75 -12.75 4.75 19.28
C ASP A 75 -12.41 3.59 18.34
N TRP A 76 -11.81 2.53 18.89
CA TRP A 76 -11.46 1.31 18.17
C TRP A 76 -12.66 0.42 17.83
N ARG A 77 -13.87 0.68 18.35
CA ARG A 77 -15.07 -0.10 17.99
C ARG A 77 -15.52 0.13 16.55
N ARG A 78 -15.03 1.21 15.92
CA ARG A 78 -15.32 1.61 14.54
C ARG A 78 -14.08 1.50 13.65
N GLU A 79 -13.18 0.58 13.98
CA GLU A 79 -12.00 0.29 13.19
C GLU A 79 -12.37 -0.43 11.89
N PHE A 80 -11.76 -0.02 10.79
CA PHE A 80 -11.86 -0.67 9.48
C PHE A 80 -10.62 -0.36 8.64
N THR A 81 -10.41 -1.12 7.57
CA THR A 81 -9.43 -0.82 6.53
C THR A 81 -10.13 -0.45 5.22
N THR A 82 -9.46 0.31 4.34
CA THR A 82 -10.03 0.61 3.02
C THR A 82 -10.14 -0.60 2.10
N GLY A 83 -9.62 -1.78 2.49
CA GLY A 83 -9.84 -3.04 1.78
C GLY A 83 -10.99 -3.88 2.34
N ASP A 84 -11.64 -3.45 3.43
CA ASP A 84 -12.75 -4.19 4.03
C ASP A 84 -13.95 -4.23 3.10
N LEU A 85 -14.60 -5.39 2.98
CA LEU A 85 -15.74 -5.57 2.07
C LEU A 85 -16.89 -4.58 2.32
N ILE A 86 -17.16 -4.25 3.59
CA ILE A 86 -18.21 -3.29 3.95
C ILE A 86 -17.85 -1.89 3.47
N TYR A 87 -16.59 -1.46 3.64
CA TYR A 87 -16.13 -0.17 3.17
C TYR A 87 -16.11 -0.12 1.63
N ASN A 88 -15.72 -1.20 0.97
CA ASN A 88 -15.79 -1.31 -0.49
C ASN A 88 -17.22 -1.12 -1.02
N LYS A 89 -18.24 -1.64 -0.33
CA LYS A 89 -19.65 -1.37 -0.71
C LYS A 89 -20.04 0.09 -0.59
N PHE A 90 -19.52 0.80 0.40
CA PHE A 90 -19.70 2.25 0.51
C PHE A 90 -19.03 2.99 -0.66
N ILE A 91 -17.83 2.59 -1.06
CA ILE A 91 -17.13 3.17 -2.23
C ILE A 91 -17.86 2.84 -3.55
N GLU A 92 -18.32 1.61 -3.73
CA GLU A 92 -19.15 1.23 -4.90
C GLU A 92 -20.40 2.12 -4.98
N TRP A 93 -21.12 2.28 -3.87
CA TRP A 93 -22.27 3.18 -3.78
C TRP A 93 -21.90 4.61 -4.17
N GLN A 94 -20.79 5.15 -3.66
CA GLN A 94 -20.31 6.49 -4.00
C GLN A 94 -20.07 6.65 -5.50
N TYR A 95 -19.35 5.72 -6.13
CA TYR A 95 -19.05 5.78 -7.57
C TYR A 95 -20.30 5.60 -8.43
N LEU A 96 -21.27 4.79 -8.01
CA LEU A 96 -22.55 4.69 -8.70
C LEU A 96 -23.30 6.03 -8.70
N HIS A 97 -23.31 6.75 -7.58
CA HIS A 97 -23.96 8.07 -7.50
C HIS A 97 -23.24 9.12 -8.35
N LEU A 98 -21.90 9.08 -8.39
CA LEU A 98 -21.12 9.95 -9.27
C LEU A 98 -21.42 9.66 -10.75
N LYS A 99 -21.57 8.39 -11.11
CA LYS A 99 -21.96 7.97 -12.45
C LYS A 99 -23.35 8.47 -12.83
N GLU A 100 -24.34 8.30 -11.96
CA GLU A 100 -25.72 8.73 -12.19
C GLU A 100 -25.85 10.24 -12.40
N ARG A 101 -24.97 11.03 -11.78
CA ARG A 101 -24.90 12.49 -11.94
C ARG A 101 -24.09 12.95 -13.14
N GLY A 102 -23.50 12.04 -13.91
CA GLY A 102 -22.69 12.37 -15.07
C GLY A 102 -21.29 12.90 -14.74
N TYR A 103 -20.74 12.60 -13.56
CA TYR A 103 -19.38 13.03 -13.17
C TYR A 103 -18.28 12.00 -13.49
N ILE A 104 -18.64 10.83 -14.04
CA ILE A 104 -17.67 9.81 -14.45
C ILE A 104 -17.61 9.77 -15.96
N GLU A 105 -16.45 10.11 -16.51
CA GLU A 105 -16.16 10.08 -17.93
C GLU A 105 -15.08 9.03 -18.24
N LYS A 106 -14.95 8.67 -19.52
CA LYS A 106 -13.86 7.87 -20.05
C LYS A 106 -13.22 8.65 -21.19
N GLY A 107 -11.90 8.68 -21.20
CA GLY A 107 -11.11 9.32 -22.25
C GLY A 107 -9.75 8.64 -22.37
N GLU A 108 -8.97 9.11 -23.32
CA GLU A 108 -7.57 8.74 -23.48
C GLU A 108 -6.71 9.70 -22.65
N TYR A 109 -5.84 9.15 -21.82
CA TYR A 109 -4.92 9.91 -21.00
C TYR A 109 -3.59 9.17 -20.97
N PRO A 110 -2.45 9.83 -21.25
CA PRO A 110 -1.16 9.18 -21.16
C PRO A 110 -0.86 8.80 -19.71
N ILE A 111 -0.46 7.56 -19.48
CA ILE A 111 -0.13 7.04 -18.16
C ILE A 111 1.32 6.56 -18.13
N LEU A 112 1.93 6.61 -16.95
CA LEU A 112 3.18 5.91 -16.70
C LEU A 112 2.87 4.41 -16.63
N TYR A 113 3.77 3.59 -17.18
CA TYR A 113 3.52 2.16 -17.35
C TYR A 113 4.77 1.34 -17.04
N CYS A 114 4.61 0.30 -16.23
CA CYS A 114 5.66 -0.68 -15.96
C CYS A 114 5.51 -1.87 -16.93
N PRO A 115 6.42 -2.07 -17.91
CA PRO A 115 6.33 -3.19 -18.85
C PRO A 115 6.60 -4.55 -18.18
N GLN A 116 7.32 -4.55 -17.06
CA GLN A 116 7.60 -5.77 -16.31
C GLN A 116 6.36 -6.28 -15.56
N ASP A 117 5.62 -5.38 -14.91
CA ASP A 117 4.43 -5.72 -14.12
C ASP A 117 3.14 -5.68 -14.97
N ASN A 118 3.25 -5.21 -16.21
CA ASN A 118 2.15 -5.06 -17.16
C ASN A 118 0.97 -4.28 -16.56
N ASN A 119 1.28 -3.15 -15.91
CA ASN A 119 0.32 -2.32 -15.21
C ASN A 119 0.68 -0.83 -15.28
N ALA A 120 -0.35 0.02 -15.16
CA ALA A 120 -0.18 1.44 -14.92
C ALA A 120 0.49 1.66 -13.55
N VAL A 121 1.35 2.67 -13.47
CA VAL A 121 2.05 3.05 -12.24
C VAL A 121 1.85 4.54 -11.96
N GLY A 122 1.77 4.90 -10.69
CA GLY A 122 1.83 6.30 -10.26
C GLY A 122 3.27 6.79 -10.13
N GLU A 123 3.45 8.09 -9.89
CA GLU A 123 4.76 8.66 -9.53
C GLU A 123 5.31 8.01 -8.25
N ASP A 124 4.43 7.77 -7.27
CA ASP A 124 4.74 7.09 -6.00
C ASP A 124 5.21 5.62 -6.15
N ASP A 125 4.98 5.01 -7.32
CA ASP A 125 5.44 3.64 -7.62
C ASP A 125 6.84 3.60 -8.24
N ILE A 126 7.37 4.77 -8.63
CA ILE A 126 8.66 4.92 -9.29
C ILE A 126 9.67 5.38 -8.25
N SER A 127 10.81 4.69 -8.17
CA SER A 127 11.89 5.13 -7.30
C SER A 127 12.33 6.55 -7.70
N SER A 128 12.28 7.48 -6.75
CA SER A 128 12.55 8.90 -6.98
C SER A 128 11.60 9.55 -8.01
N GLY A 129 10.40 9.00 -8.23
CA GLY A 129 9.41 9.58 -9.14
C GLY A 129 9.10 11.05 -8.83
N ASP A 130 9.02 11.39 -7.55
CA ASP A 130 8.75 12.75 -7.06
C ASP A 130 9.91 13.74 -7.29
N GLU A 131 11.12 13.23 -7.56
CA GLU A 131 12.33 14.03 -7.80
C GLU A 131 12.70 14.10 -9.29
N LEU A 132 12.15 13.18 -10.09
CA LEU A 132 12.41 13.06 -11.51
C LEU A 132 11.35 13.85 -12.28
N ASP A 133 11.79 14.71 -13.21
CA ASP A 133 10.89 15.31 -14.20
C ASP A 133 10.51 14.23 -15.23
N LEU A 134 9.48 13.44 -14.90
CA LEU A 134 9.06 12.29 -15.69
C LEU A 134 8.33 12.76 -16.94
N SER A 135 9.04 12.84 -18.06
CA SER A 135 8.45 13.09 -19.37
C SER A 135 7.98 11.79 -20.04
N ILE A 136 6.83 11.85 -20.73
CA ILE A 136 6.35 10.76 -21.58
C ILE A 136 7.34 10.59 -22.74
N ASN A 137 8.13 9.52 -22.70
CA ASN A 137 9.17 9.26 -23.70
C ASN A 137 8.67 8.50 -24.93
N GLU A 138 7.58 7.74 -24.80
CA GLU A 138 6.99 6.95 -25.88
C GLU A 138 5.47 6.87 -25.70
N TYR A 139 4.73 7.10 -26.78
CA TYR A 139 3.27 6.93 -26.83
C TYR A 139 2.96 5.70 -27.67
N VAL A 140 2.44 4.65 -27.03
CA VAL A 140 2.07 3.41 -27.70
C VAL A 140 0.54 3.34 -27.74
N CYS A 141 -0.03 3.44 -28.95
CA CYS A 141 -1.47 3.29 -29.22
C CYS A 141 -1.88 1.82 -29.32
#